data_AF-A0AAW8IHA8-F1
#
_entry.id   AF-A0AAW8IHA8-F1
#
_cell.length_a   1.000
_cell.length_b   1.000
_cell.length_c   1.000
_cell.angle_alpha   90.00
_cell.angle_beta   90.00
_cell.angle_gamma   90.00
#
_symmetry.space_group_name_H-M   'P 1'
#
loop_
_entity.id
_entity.type
_entity.pdbx_description
1 polymer ?
#
loop_
_entity_poly.entity_id
_entity_poly.type
_entity_poly.pdbx_seq_one_letter_code
_entity_poly.pdbx_strand_id
1 'polypeptide(L)'
;MNNPKDLVSTIADLNRQGYTHEFRIKNKQLFSDQLNKGFGMEAFSIDDLYTFSTDVENDGSELLFAITLTGENIKGFLVDAYSALETVEASEVREKFNANNAHIHHLSDAETKYGLPRVKKEVFNKSPDRYIFRIGFPDFPTCPFGNKFEALGWDTKDEKYVWLVSSIIKDNRLVRKQY
;
A
#
# COMPACT_ATOMS: atom_id res chain seq x y z
N MET A 1 3.51 -7.37 24.59
CA MET A 1 3.45 -5.99 24.05
C MET A 1 3.38 -6.13 22.54
N ASN A 2 2.19 -6.01 21.95
CA ASN A 2 2.01 -6.06 20.49
C ASN A 2 2.37 -4.68 19.95
N ASN A 3 3.55 -4.56 19.33
CA ASN A 3 3.88 -3.35 18.58
C ASN A 3 2.93 -3.31 17.36
N PRO A 4 2.16 -2.23 17.13
CA PRO A 4 1.38 -2.12 15.90
C PRO A 4 2.35 -2.17 14.72
N LYS A 5 2.24 -3.21 13.87
CA LYS A 5 3.04 -3.32 12.65
C LYS A 5 2.27 -2.65 11.52
N ASP A 6 2.92 -1.72 10.85
CA ASP A 6 2.45 -1.12 9.61
C ASP A 6 3.05 -1.84 8.39
N LEU A 7 2.68 -1.40 7.19
CA LEU A 7 3.21 -1.96 5.94
C LEU A 7 4.73 -1.88 5.88
N VAL A 8 5.31 -0.76 6.34
CA VAL A 8 6.75 -0.50 6.30
C VAL A 8 7.51 -1.49 7.17
N SER A 9 7.10 -1.65 8.43
CA SER A 9 7.72 -2.58 9.37
C SER A 9 7.51 -4.04 8.94
N THR A 10 6.37 -4.38 8.35
CA THR A 10 6.14 -5.72 7.79
C THR A 10 7.07 -6.00 6.60
N ILE A 11 7.25 -5.05 5.68
CA ILE A 11 8.21 -5.19 4.57
C ILE A 11 9.64 -5.29 5.10
N ALA A 12 10.01 -4.52 6.12
CA ALA A 12 11.34 -4.63 6.74
C ALA A 12 11.56 -6.03 7.35
N ASP A 13 10.53 -6.63 7.95
CA ASP A 13 10.58 -8.00 8.46
C ASP A 13 10.70 -9.03 7.34
N LEU A 14 9.97 -8.85 6.24
CA LEU A 14 10.06 -9.71 5.05
C LEU A 14 11.43 -9.62 4.39
N ASN A 15 12.01 -8.42 4.27
CA ASN A 15 13.37 -8.22 3.78
C ASN A 15 14.40 -8.98 4.63
N ARG A 16 14.28 -8.94 5.96
CA ARG A 16 15.15 -9.72 6.87
C ARG A 16 14.98 -11.23 6.71
N GLN A 17 13.85 -11.68 6.18
CA GLN A 17 13.56 -13.09 5.86
C GLN A 17 13.94 -13.48 4.42
N GLY A 18 14.52 -12.56 3.65
CA GLY A 18 15.01 -12.80 2.29
C GLY A 18 14.03 -12.42 1.17
N TYR A 19 12.81 -11.98 1.49
CA TYR A 19 11.85 -11.45 0.52
C TYR A 19 12.29 -10.05 0.08
N THR A 20 13.17 -10.00 -0.89
CA THR A 20 13.93 -8.80 -1.29
C THR A 20 13.54 -8.27 -2.68
N HIS A 21 12.72 -9.04 -3.40
CA HIS A 21 12.24 -8.64 -4.72
C HIS A 21 10.89 -7.96 -4.67
N GLU A 22 10.74 -6.82 -5.33
CA GLU A 22 9.43 -6.20 -5.50
C GLU A 22 8.75 -6.75 -6.76
N PHE A 23 7.51 -7.20 -6.61
CA PHE A 23 6.72 -7.74 -7.69
C PHE A 23 5.47 -6.89 -7.97
N ARG A 24 5.02 -6.94 -9.22
CA ARG A 24 3.82 -6.25 -9.72
C ARG A 24 3.03 -7.20 -10.60
N ILE A 25 1.73 -6.97 -10.76
CA ILE A 25 0.98 -7.61 -11.85
C ILE A 25 1.07 -6.73 -13.11
N LYS A 26 1.55 -7.30 -14.21
CA LYS A 26 1.58 -6.67 -15.54
C LYS A 26 1.22 -7.70 -16.59
N ASN A 27 0.30 -7.38 -17.49
CA ASN A 27 -0.14 -8.28 -18.58
C ASN A 27 -0.52 -9.68 -18.08
N LYS A 28 -1.20 -9.79 -16.94
CA LYS A 28 -1.58 -11.06 -16.28
C LYS A 28 -0.40 -11.94 -15.83
N GLN A 29 0.78 -11.37 -15.67
CA GLN A 29 1.97 -12.04 -15.17
C GLN A 29 2.47 -11.36 -13.89
N LEU A 30 3.16 -12.13 -13.04
CA LEU A 30 3.95 -11.58 -11.95
C LEU A 30 5.25 -11.03 -12.55
N PHE A 31 5.47 -9.73 -12.47
CA PHE A 31 6.62 -9.07 -13.06
C PHE A 31 7.58 -8.56 -11.98
N SER A 32 8.88 -8.78 -12.19
CA SER A 32 9.95 -8.17 -11.39
C SER A 32 10.77 -7.24 -12.28
N ASP A 33 10.87 -5.96 -11.91
CA ASP A 33 11.73 -5.02 -12.61
C ASP A 33 13.22 -5.29 -12.36
N GLN A 34 13.56 -5.81 -11.18
CA GLN A 34 14.93 -6.19 -10.83
C GLN A 34 15.45 -7.33 -11.73
N LEU A 35 14.57 -8.27 -12.10
CA LEU A 35 14.88 -9.36 -13.02
C LEU A 35 14.56 -9.02 -14.48
N ASN A 36 13.85 -7.90 -14.71
CA ASN A 36 13.27 -7.51 -15.98
C ASN A 36 12.53 -8.67 -16.68
N LYS A 37 11.73 -9.43 -15.90
CA LYS A 37 11.12 -10.70 -16.33
C LYS A 37 9.70 -10.85 -15.77
N GLY A 38 8.82 -11.39 -16.62
CA GLY A 38 7.46 -11.80 -16.26
C GLY A 38 7.39 -13.31 -16.04
N PHE A 39 6.57 -13.71 -15.06
CA PHE A 39 6.36 -15.08 -14.65
C PHE A 39 4.86 -15.42 -14.74
N GLY A 40 4.56 -16.63 -15.24
CA GLY A 40 3.20 -17.17 -15.25
C GLY A 40 2.68 -17.41 -13.83
N MET A 41 1.35 -17.58 -13.70
CA MET A 41 0.70 -17.77 -12.40
C MET A 41 1.11 -19.09 -11.74
N GLU A 42 1.51 -20.08 -12.50
CA GLU A 42 2.04 -21.37 -12.06
C GLU A 42 3.48 -21.32 -11.52
N ALA A 43 4.24 -20.26 -11.82
CA ALA A 43 5.67 -20.17 -11.52
C ALA A 43 6.01 -19.69 -10.10
N PHE A 44 5.01 -19.43 -9.26
CA PHE A 44 5.21 -18.95 -7.89
C PHE A 44 4.18 -19.47 -6.89
N SER A 45 4.56 -19.46 -5.62
CA SER A 45 3.67 -19.61 -4.46
C SER A 45 3.47 -18.28 -3.76
N ILE A 46 2.30 -18.12 -3.16
CA ILE A 46 2.05 -17.08 -2.16
C ILE A 46 2.29 -17.75 -0.80
N ASP A 47 3.26 -17.23 -0.06
CA ASP A 47 3.70 -17.82 1.19
C ASP A 47 2.92 -17.23 2.38
N ASP A 48 2.69 -15.91 2.38
CA ASP A 48 1.95 -15.18 3.41
C ASP A 48 1.15 -14.01 2.84
N LEU A 49 0.07 -13.62 3.53
CA LEU A 49 -0.78 -12.47 3.20
C LEU A 49 -0.97 -11.58 4.44
N TYR A 50 -0.61 -10.31 4.31
CA TYR A 50 -0.84 -9.29 5.32
C TYR A 50 -1.88 -8.31 4.81
N THR A 51 -2.83 -7.97 5.68
CA THR A 51 -3.87 -7.00 5.38
C THR A 51 -3.72 -5.82 6.34
N PHE A 52 -3.66 -4.62 5.76
CA PHE A 52 -3.54 -3.39 6.52
C PHE A 52 -4.87 -2.66 6.45
N SER A 53 -5.70 -2.86 7.49
CA SER A 53 -7.05 -2.31 7.50
C SER A 53 -7.06 -0.84 7.93
N THR A 54 -7.90 -0.07 7.26
CA THR A 54 -8.21 1.33 7.53
C THR A 54 -9.62 1.46 8.08
N ASP A 55 -9.87 0.94 9.29
CA ASP A 55 -11.17 0.95 9.97
C ASP A 55 -12.33 0.21 9.26
N VAL A 56 -13.33 -0.14 10.06
CA VAL A 56 -14.35 -1.20 9.92
C VAL A 56 -15.31 -1.14 8.72
N GLU A 57 -15.15 -0.20 7.80
CA GLU A 57 -15.99 -0.07 6.60
C GLU A 57 -15.20 -0.31 5.31
N ASN A 58 -14.47 -1.42 5.23
CA ASN A 58 -14.09 -2.18 4.01
C ASN A 58 -13.63 -1.41 2.72
N ASP A 59 -13.27 -0.13 2.80
CA ASP A 59 -12.81 0.75 1.72
C ASP A 59 -11.31 0.97 1.90
N GLY A 60 -10.51 0.09 1.29
CA GLY A 60 -9.09 0.35 1.06
C GLY A 60 -8.10 -0.38 1.97
N SER A 61 -8.35 -1.64 2.30
CA SER A 61 -7.32 -2.49 2.90
C SER A 61 -6.14 -2.64 1.92
N GLU A 62 -4.93 -2.28 2.33
CA GLU A 62 -3.74 -2.62 1.54
C GLU A 62 -3.41 -4.09 1.78
N LEU A 63 -3.11 -4.82 0.70
CA LEU A 63 -2.67 -6.21 0.78
C LEU A 63 -1.17 -6.26 0.50
N LEU A 64 -0.46 -7.07 1.27
CA LEU A 64 0.93 -7.42 1.02
C LEU A 64 1.03 -8.94 0.92
N PHE A 65 1.49 -9.42 -0.22
CA PHE A 65 1.73 -10.84 -0.46
C PHE A 65 3.23 -11.11 -0.37
N ALA A 66 3.63 -12.05 0.47
CA ALA A 66 4.98 -12.64 0.41
C ALA A 66 4.97 -13.77 -0.64
N ILE A 67 5.94 -13.77 -1.55
CA ILE A 67 5.93 -14.61 -2.75
C ILE A 67 7.29 -15.31 -2.91
N THR A 68 7.24 -16.60 -3.23
CA THR A 68 8.41 -17.38 -3.66
C THR A 68 8.24 -17.84 -5.11
N LEU A 69 9.21 -17.54 -5.96
CA LEU A 69 9.35 -18.12 -7.30
C LEU A 69 9.85 -19.56 -7.15
N THR A 70 8.99 -20.54 -7.44
CA THR A 70 9.22 -21.96 -7.13
C THR A 70 10.37 -22.57 -7.93
N GLY A 71 10.61 -22.09 -9.14
CA GLY A 71 11.69 -22.56 -10.01
C GLY A 71 13.06 -21.92 -9.76
N GLU A 72 13.11 -20.78 -9.07
CA GLU A 72 14.33 -19.96 -8.94
C GLU A 72 14.76 -19.73 -7.48
N ASN A 73 13.96 -20.19 -6.50
CA ASN A 73 14.15 -19.93 -5.07
C ASN A 73 14.35 -18.42 -4.75
N ILE A 74 13.73 -17.56 -5.57
CA ILE A 74 13.76 -16.11 -5.40
C ILE A 74 12.54 -15.70 -4.59
N LYS A 75 12.77 -14.91 -3.56
CA LYS A 75 11.73 -14.41 -2.65
C LYS A 75 11.51 -12.91 -2.83
N GLY A 76 10.26 -12.52 -2.75
CA GLY A 76 9.86 -11.12 -2.84
C GLY A 76 8.47 -10.85 -2.30
N PHE A 77 7.97 -9.66 -2.56
CA PHE A 77 6.67 -9.24 -2.09
C PHE A 77 5.92 -8.43 -3.17
N LEU A 78 4.60 -8.46 -3.08
CA LEU A 78 3.70 -7.64 -3.90
C LEU A 78 2.82 -6.81 -2.97
N VAL A 79 2.80 -5.50 -3.17
CA VAL A 79 1.87 -4.59 -2.49
C VAL A 79 0.72 -4.28 -3.43
N ASP A 80 -0.50 -4.68 -3.06
CA ASP A 80 -1.72 -4.19 -3.69
C ASP A 80 -2.25 -3.01 -2.89
N ALA A 81 -1.73 -1.83 -3.22
CA ALA A 81 -2.30 -0.57 -2.78
C ALA A 81 -3.41 -0.21 -3.77
N TYR A 82 -4.62 0.09 -3.26
CA TYR A 82 -5.80 0.51 -4.05
C TYR A 82 -6.59 -0.59 -4.76
N SER A 83 -6.49 -1.85 -4.34
CA SER A 83 -7.30 -2.94 -4.89
C SER A 83 -7.15 -3.09 -6.41
N ALA A 84 -5.95 -2.88 -6.94
CA ALA A 84 -5.67 -3.03 -8.37
C ALA A 84 -6.00 -4.46 -8.83
N LEU A 85 -5.83 -5.46 -7.95
CA LEU A 85 -6.21 -6.84 -8.23
C LEU A 85 -7.73 -7.05 -8.33
N GLU A 86 -8.55 -6.21 -7.67
CA GLU A 86 -10.02 -6.26 -7.80
C GLU A 86 -10.49 -5.79 -9.19
N THR A 87 -9.74 -4.86 -9.81
CA THR A 87 -10.03 -4.33 -11.16
C THR A 87 -9.59 -5.25 -12.28
N VAL A 88 -8.79 -6.27 -11.98
CA VAL A 88 -8.49 -7.33 -12.95
C VAL A 88 -9.77 -8.15 -13.13
N GLU A 89 -10.35 -8.10 -14.34
CA GLU A 89 -11.51 -8.94 -14.68
C GLU A 89 -11.26 -10.40 -14.31
N ALA A 90 -12.34 -11.14 -14.02
CA ALA A 90 -12.29 -12.55 -13.59
C ALA A 90 -11.26 -13.34 -14.43
N SER A 91 -10.12 -13.62 -13.80
CA SER A 91 -8.94 -14.19 -14.45
C SER A 91 -8.20 -15.07 -13.46
N GLU A 92 -7.35 -15.93 -14.00
CA GLU A 92 -6.44 -16.80 -13.25
C GLU A 92 -5.62 -16.05 -12.19
N VAL A 93 -5.30 -14.77 -12.45
CA VAL A 93 -4.65 -13.89 -11.47
C VAL A 93 -5.55 -13.72 -10.24
N ARG A 94 -6.81 -13.31 -10.43
CA ARG A 94 -7.73 -13.07 -9.32
C ARG A 94 -8.03 -14.37 -8.55
N GLU A 95 -8.16 -15.48 -9.26
CA GLU A 95 -8.34 -16.80 -8.63
C GLU A 95 -7.14 -17.19 -7.77
N LYS A 96 -5.90 -17.05 -8.26
CA LYS A 96 -4.71 -17.40 -7.49
C LYS A 96 -4.55 -16.57 -6.22
N PHE A 97 -4.79 -15.26 -6.30
CA PHE A 97 -4.64 -14.36 -5.15
C PHE A 97 -5.83 -14.45 -4.17
N ASN A 98 -7.02 -14.85 -4.61
CA ASN A 98 -8.19 -15.08 -3.75
C ASN A 98 -8.23 -16.49 -3.13
N ALA A 99 -7.77 -17.52 -3.84
CA ALA A 99 -7.82 -18.91 -3.37
C ALA A 99 -6.76 -19.22 -2.29
N ASN A 100 -5.70 -18.41 -2.23
CA ASN A 100 -4.62 -18.57 -1.26
C ASN A 100 -4.87 -17.73 0.00
N ASN A 101 -5.65 -18.30 0.93
CA ASN A 101 -5.71 -17.83 2.32
C ASN A 101 -4.46 -18.31 3.07
N ALA A 102 -3.29 -17.79 2.71
CA ALA A 102 -2.12 -17.87 3.58
C ALA A 102 -2.45 -17.23 4.93
N HIS A 103 -1.63 -17.46 5.97
CA HIS A 103 -1.92 -16.95 7.33
C HIS A 103 -2.24 -15.46 7.32
N ILE A 104 -3.53 -15.11 7.39
CA ILE A 104 -3.98 -13.74 7.21
C ILE A 104 -3.59 -12.96 8.46
N HIS A 105 -2.60 -12.10 8.31
CA HIS A 105 -2.20 -11.18 9.37
C HIS A 105 -2.98 -9.89 9.21
N HIS A 106 -4.00 -9.71 10.06
CA HIS A 106 -4.68 -8.42 10.21
C HIS A 106 -3.84 -7.49 11.06
N LEU A 107 -3.26 -6.49 10.41
CA LEU A 107 -2.43 -5.47 11.05
C LEU A 107 -3.17 -4.14 10.94
N SER A 108 -3.55 -3.54 12.06
CA SER A 108 -4.33 -2.30 12.06
C SER A 108 -3.77 -1.21 12.98
N ASP A 109 -4.11 0.01 12.59
CA ASP A 109 -4.05 1.27 13.36
C ASP A 109 -2.68 1.94 13.58
N ALA A 110 -1.86 1.95 12.53
CA ALA A 110 -0.71 2.85 12.54
C ALA A 110 -1.16 4.32 12.45
N GLU A 111 -0.77 5.11 13.46
CA GLU A 111 -0.86 6.58 13.50
C GLU A 111 -0.14 7.25 12.31
N THR A 112 0.70 6.50 11.60
CA THR A 112 1.50 6.97 10.47
C THR A 112 1.36 6.06 9.26
N LYS A 113 1.46 6.64 8.06
CA LYS A 113 1.57 5.92 6.77
C LYS A 113 2.70 6.52 5.94
N TYR A 114 3.60 5.66 5.46
CA TYR A 114 4.82 6.07 4.74
C TYR A 114 5.68 7.10 5.47
N GLY A 115 5.71 7.02 6.81
CA GLY A 115 6.40 7.99 7.67
C GLY A 115 5.64 9.30 7.90
N LEU A 116 4.44 9.46 7.35
CA LEU A 116 3.59 10.66 7.51
C LEU A 116 2.49 10.41 8.54
N PRO A 117 2.17 11.39 9.41
CA PRO A 117 1.00 11.30 10.29
C PRO A 117 -0.26 11.07 9.47
N ARG A 118 -1.06 10.09 9.86
CA ARG A 118 -2.29 9.73 9.17
C ARG A 118 -3.47 10.49 9.77
N VAL A 119 -4.30 11.08 8.90
CA VAL A 119 -5.49 11.83 9.32
C VAL A 119 -6.73 10.99 9.05
N LYS A 120 -7.41 10.59 10.12
CA LYS A 120 -8.69 9.87 10.06
C LYS A 120 -9.85 10.82 9.75
N LYS A 121 -10.97 10.26 9.27
CA LYS A 121 -12.13 11.02 8.81
C LYS A 121 -12.76 11.85 9.94
N GLU A 122 -12.78 11.32 11.15
CA GLU A 122 -13.32 11.95 12.35
C GLU A 122 -12.50 13.19 12.73
N VAL A 123 -11.17 13.13 12.55
CA VAL A 123 -10.27 14.26 12.76
C VAL A 123 -10.51 15.34 11.71
N PHE A 124 -10.62 14.95 10.44
CA PHE A 124 -10.94 15.88 9.36
C PHE A 124 -12.30 16.57 9.56
N ASN A 125 -13.34 15.82 9.96
CA ASN A 125 -14.69 16.36 10.15
C ASN A 125 -14.77 17.46 11.22
N LYS A 126 -13.84 17.50 12.18
CA LYS A 126 -13.77 18.56 13.20
C LYS A 126 -13.29 19.90 12.63
N SER A 127 -12.46 19.88 11.58
CA SER A 127 -11.87 21.08 10.96
C SER A 127 -11.50 20.79 9.50
N PRO A 128 -12.48 20.73 8.58
CA PRO A 128 -12.26 20.29 7.21
C PRO A 128 -11.41 21.28 6.39
N ASP A 129 -11.40 22.55 6.78
CA ASP A 129 -10.63 23.65 6.22
C ASP A 129 -9.13 23.63 6.61
N ARG A 130 -8.76 22.84 7.62
CA ARG A 130 -7.37 22.67 8.06
C ARG A 130 -6.49 21.94 7.04
N TYR A 131 -7.08 21.08 6.20
CA TYR A 131 -6.32 20.21 5.33
C TYR A 131 -6.50 20.59 3.87
N ILE A 132 -5.40 20.61 3.12
CA ILE A 132 -5.41 20.77 1.67
C ILE A 132 -4.74 19.57 1.01
N PHE A 133 -5.17 19.21 -0.19
CA PHE A 133 -4.53 18.19 -1.00
C PHE A 133 -3.62 18.85 -2.02
N ARG A 134 -2.30 18.69 -1.87
CA ARG A 134 -1.27 19.27 -2.72
C ARG A 134 -0.86 18.27 -3.80
N ILE A 135 -0.78 18.70 -5.05
CA ILE A 135 -0.45 17.88 -6.22
C ILE A 135 0.76 18.50 -6.94
N GLY A 136 1.80 17.69 -7.21
CA GLY A 136 2.96 18.10 -8.02
C GLY A 136 3.96 19.03 -7.34
N PHE A 137 3.86 19.24 -6.02
CA PHE A 137 4.72 20.16 -5.31
C PHE A 137 6.16 19.62 -5.15
N PRO A 138 7.19 20.47 -5.27
CA PRO A 138 8.58 20.03 -5.26
C PRO A 138 9.14 19.70 -3.86
N ASP A 139 8.49 20.17 -2.81
CA ASP A 139 8.86 20.02 -1.39
C ASP A 139 8.30 18.76 -0.74
N PHE A 140 7.76 17.81 -1.52
CA PHE A 140 7.34 16.54 -0.97
C PHE A 140 8.51 15.78 -0.33
N PRO A 141 8.29 15.13 0.83
CA PRO A 141 9.30 14.28 1.45
C PRO A 141 9.60 13.08 0.55
N THR A 142 10.77 12.48 0.76
CA THR A 142 11.15 11.24 0.09
C THR A 142 10.21 10.11 0.50
N CYS A 143 9.65 9.36 -0.46
CA CYS A 143 8.93 8.13 -0.12
C CYS A 143 9.94 7.10 0.41
N PRO A 144 9.66 6.40 1.52
CA PRO A 144 10.56 5.38 2.07
C PRO A 144 10.84 4.23 1.08
N PHE A 145 10.04 4.07 0.03
CA PHE A 145 10.22 3.07 -1.03
C PHE A 145 10.93 3.61 -2.28
N GLY A 146 11.56 4.79 -2.22
CA GLY A 146 12.41 5.32 -3.28
C GLY A 146 11.68 6.10 -4.40
N ASN A 147 10.36 5.98 -4.51
CA ASN A 147 9.57 6.81 -5.43
C ASN A 147 9.36 8.24 -4.89
N LYS A 148 8.91 9.16 -5.74
CA LYS A 148 8.42 10.47 -5.28
C LYS A 148 6.92 10.41 -5.08
N PHE A 149 6.40 11.10 -4.07
CA PHE A 149 4.96 11.32 -3.99
C PHE A 149 4.52 12.26 -5.12
N GLU A 150 3.36 11.98 -5.72
CA GLU A 150 2.75 12.87 -6.72
C GLU A 150 1.72 13.81 -6.09
N ALA A 151 1.12 13.39 -4.98
CA ALA A 151 0.19 14.18 -4.20
C ALA A 151 0.19 13.76 -2.73
N LEU A 152 -0.01 14.72 -1.83
CA LEU A 152 -0.07 14.52 -0.38
C LEU A 152 -1.06 15.48 0.27
N GLY A 153 -1.55 15.09 1.45
CA GLY A 153 -2.23 16.02 2.34
C GLY A 153 -1.25 16.98 2.99
N TRP A 154 -1.70 18.21 3.21
CA TRP A 154 -0.97 19.23 3.95
C TRP A 154 -1.84 19.77 5.06
N ASP A 155 -1.31 19.72 6.27
CA ASP A 155 -1.90 20.31 7.46
C ASP A 155 -1.50 21.78 7.53
N THR A 156 -2.44 22.69 7.30
CA THR A 156 -2.16 24.13 7.28
C THR A 156 -1.89 24.71 8.67
N LYS A 157 -2.29 24.01 9.73
CA LYS A 157 -2.07 24.46 11.11
C LYS A 157 -0.69 24.08 11.61
N ASP A 158 -0.29 22.83 11.37
CA ASP A 158 1.00 22.30 11.84
C ASP A 158 2.11 22.42 10.77
N GLU A 159 1.78 22.94 9.59
CA GLU A 159 2.68 23.12 8.45
C GLU A 159 3.50 21.87 8.11
N LYS A 160 2.82 20.73 7.97
CA LYS A 160 3.46 19.44 7.68
C LYS A 160 2.64 18.60 6.71
N TYR A 161 3.34 17.69 6.03
CA TYR A 161 2.70 16.69 5.19
C TYR A 161 2.07 15.58 6.03
N VAL A 162 0.89 15.16 5.60
CA VAL A 162 0.08 14.14 6.25
C VAL A 162 -0.50 13.17 5.21
N TRP A 163 -0.80 11.96 5.65
CA TRP A 163 -1.51 10.99 4.83
C TRP A 163 -3.02 11.11 5.07
N LEU A 164 -3.77 11.59 4.07
CA LEU A 164 -5.23 11.65 4.12
C LEU A 164 -5.81 10.29 3.67
N VAL A 165 -6.76 9.75 4.43
CA VAL A 165 -7.47 8.54 4.01
C VAL A 165 -8.34 8.79 2.77
N SER A 166 -8.62 7.72 2.01
CA SER A 166 -9.38 7.79 0.75
C SER A 166 -10.73 8.50 0.90
N SER A 167 -11.44 8.29 2.00
CA SER A 167 -12.73 8.94 2.28
C SER A 167 -12.61 10.45 2.50
N ILE A 168 -11.44 10.98 2.84
CA ILE A 168 -11.15 12.43 2.85
C ILE A 168 -10.82 12.91 1.43
N ILE A 169 -9.98 12.17 0.70
CA ILE A 169 -9.61 12.51 -0.69
C ILE A 169 -10.83 12.58 -1.61
N LYS A 170 -11.87 11.76 -1.36
CA LYS A 170 -13.15 11.78 -2.07
C LYS A 170 -14.12 12.87 -1.56
N ASP A 171 -13.83 13.53 -0.44
CA ASP A 171 -14.70 14.55 0.15
C ASP A 171 -14.69 15.84 -0.69
N ASN A 172 -15.88 16.44 -0.86
CA ASN A 172 -16.05 17.66 -1.65
C ASN A 172 -15.57 18.92 -0.92
N ARG A 173 -15.44 18.88 0.41
CA ARG A 173 -14.91 20.00 1.23
C ARG A 173 -13.40 20.08 1.17
N LEU A 174 -12.70 19.02 0.73
CA LEU A 174 -11.25 19.02 0.64
C LEU A 174 -10.79 19.90 -0.52
N VAL A 175 -10.08 20.97 -0.20
CA VAL A 175 -9.48 21.88 -1.18
C VAL A 175 -8.28 21.22 -1.83
N ARG A 176 -8.18 21.29 -3.16
CA ARG A 176 -7.06 20.77 -3.95
C ARG A 176 -6.24 21.93 -4.48
N LYS A 177 -4.91 21.82 -4.39
CA LYS A 177 -3.96 22.79 -4.92
C LYS A 177 -2.94 22.07 -5.79
N GLN A 178 -2.75 22.56 -7.00
CA GLN A 178 -1.75 22.05 -7.94
C GLN A 178 -0.62 23.08 -8.07
N TYR A 179 0.62 22.60 -8.18
CA TYR A 179 1.81 23.42 -8.47
C TYR A 179 1.92 23.71 -9.97
#